data_AF-A0A2A6RF42-F1
#
_entry.id   AF-A0A2A6RF42-F1
#
_cell.length_a   1.000
_cell.length_b   1.000
_cell.length_c   1.000
_cell.angle_alpha   90.00
_cell.angle_beta   90.00
_cell.angle_gamma   90.00
#
_symmetry.space_group_name_H-M   'P 1'
#
loop_
_entity.id
_entity.type
_entity.pdbx_description
1 polymer ?
#
loop_
_entity_poly.entity_id
_entity_poly.type
_entity_poly.pdbx_seq_one_letter_code
_entity_poly.pdbx_strand_id
1 'polypeptide(L)'
;MSEGLSTLLVTLVLTVLLGVQAQRAAAGSRLRQAFTIGAASMLVLTFSNLLVLLNLGGEWLVSLHTLTTALFLVSILMAVIALFNGEFQAKLRQARELVAAERARQTPSRDAKPTAAAEDHDEHRP
;
A
#
# COMPACT_ATOMS: atom_id res chain seq x y z
N MET A 1 -30.80 -5.64 -8.21
CA MET A 1 -29.69 -6.48 -8.68
C MET A 1 -28.37 -5.72 -8.80
N SER A 2 -28.36 -4.45 -9.22
CA SER A 2 -27.13 -3.64 -9.38
C SER A 2 -26.36 -3.41 -8.06
N GLU A 3 -27.05 -3.20 -6.93
CA GLU A 3 -26.40 -2.93 -5.62
C GLU A 3 -25.64 -4.13 -5.04
N GLY A 4 -26.14 -5.35 -5.24
CA GLY A 4 -25.45 -6.56 -4.76
C GLY A 4 -24.13 -6.80 -5.52
N LEU A 5 -24.15 -6.52 -6.83
CA LEU A 5 -23.00 -6.72 -7.71
C LEU A 5 -21.93 -5.64 -7.48
N SER A 6 -22.31 -4.39 -7.27
CA SER A 6 -21.37 -3.32 -6.91
C SER A 6 -20.71 -3.59 -5.55
N THR A 7 -21.49 -4.02 -4.54
CA THR A 7 -20.95 -4.35 -3.22
C THR A 7 -19.95 -5.50 -3.30
N LEU A 8 -20.26 -6.55 -4.07
CA LEU A 8 -19.36 -7.69 -4.29
C LEU A 8 -18.04 -7.25 -4.96
N LEU A 9 -18.11 -6.39 -5.97
CA LEU A 9 -16.92 -5.86 -6.64
C LEU A 9 -16.06 -5.02 -5.67
N VAL A 10 -16.68 -4.16 -4.87
CA VAL A 10 -15.97 -3.34 -3.88
C VAL A 10 -15.28 -4.21 -2.83
N THR A 11 -15.97 -5.21 -2.27
CA THR A 11 -15.37 -6.09 -1.26
C THR A 11 -14.24 -6.95 -1.85
N LEU A 12 -14.38 -7.37 -3.10
CA LEU A 12 -13.33 -8.09 -3.82
C LEU A 12 -12.08 -7.21 -4.01
N VAL A 13 -12.25 -5.97 -4.49
CA VAL A 13 -11.14 -5.03 -4.66
C VAL A 13 -10.46 -4.74 -3.32
N LEU A 14 -11.22 -4.52 -2.25
CA LEU A 14 -10.67 -4.30 -0.90
C LEU A 14 -9.88 -5.52 -0.40
N THR A 15 -10.39 -6.73 -0.64
CA THR A 15 -9.69 -7.98 -0.30
C THR A 15 -8.33 -8.04 -0.98
N VAL A 16 -8.27 -7.77 -2.28
CA VAL A 16 -7.03 -7.79 -3.07
C VAL A 16 -6.07 -6.71 -2.58
N LEU A 17 -6.54 -5.47 -2.39
CA LEU A 17 -5.70 -4.37 -1.92
C LEU A 17 -5.10 -4.66 -0.55
N LEU A 18 -5.89 -5.17 0.39
CA LEU A 18 -5.40 -5.55 1.72
C LEU A 18 -4.39 -6.70 1.63
N GLY A 19 -4.63 -7.69 0.76
CA GLY A 19 -3.69 -8.77 0.50
C GLY A 19 -2.34 -8.29 -0.04
N VAL A 20 -2.36 -7.35 -1.00
CA VAL A 20 -1.15 -6.72 -1.53
C VAL A 20 -0.41 -5.93 -0.44
N GLN A 21 -1.13 -5.19 0.41
CA GLN A 21 -0.52 -4.45 1.53
C GLN A 21 0.06 -5.38 2.59
N ALA A 22 -0.56 -6.53 2.84
CA ALA A 22 -0.01 -7.56 3.72
C ALA A 22 1.31 -8.13 3.17
N GLN A 23 1.40 -8.37 1.85
CA GLN A 23 2.63 -8.83 1.21
C GLN A 23 3.75 -7.78 1.21
N ARG A 24 3.40 -6.49 1.05
CA ARG A 24 4.35 -5.37 1.10
C ARG A 24 4.80 -4.99 2.51
N ALA A 25 4.10 -5.47 3.54
CA ALA A 25 4.48 -5.22 4.92
C ALA A 25 5.64 -6.13 5.36
N ALA A 26 6.51 -5.61 6.22
CA ALA A 26 7.67 -6.34 6.71
C ALA A 26 7.27 -7.68 7.36
N ALA A 27 8.07 -8.72 7.17
CA ALA A 27 7.84 -10.00 7.82
C ALA A 27 7.87 -9.83 9.34
N GLY A 28 6.82 -10.29 10.03
CA GLY A 28 6.67 -10.15 11.49
C GLY A 28 6.07 -8.83 11.99
N SER A 29 5.81 -7.85 11.10
CA SER A 29 5.18 -6.58 11.50
C SER A 29 3.70 -6.76 11.90
N ARG A 30 3.27 -6.01 12.92
CA ARG A 30 1.86 -5.99 13.35
C ARG A 30 0.94 -5.45 12.26
N LEU A 31 1.42 -4.53 11.42
CA LEU A 31 0.70 -4.06 10.23
C LEU A 31 0.43 -5.20 9.23
N ARG A 32 1.38 -6.12 9.04
CA ARG A 32 1.16 -7.29 8.17
C ARG A 32 0.02 -8.15 8.71
N GLN A 33 0.00 -8.41 10.01
CA GLN A 33 -1.07 -9.18 10.65
C GLN A 33 -2.42 -8.46 10.51
N ALA A 34 -2.47 -7.15 10.77
CA ALA A 34 -3.66 -6.34 10.59
C ALA A 34 -4.21 -6.45 9.16
N PHE A 35 -3.38 -6.22 8.14
CA PHE A 35 -3.80 -6.33 6.74
C PHE A 35 -4.23 -7.75 6.35
N THR A 36 -3.58 -8.78 6.91
CA THR A 36 -3.96 -10.17 6.64
C THR A 36 -5.33 -10.49 7.22
N ILE A 37 -5.59 -10.08 8.47
CA ILE A 37 -6.89 -10.27 9.13
C ILE A 37 -7.98 -9.46 8.40
N GLY A 38 -7.68 -8.23 8.00
CA GLY A 38 -8.62 -7.41 7.22
C GLY A 38 -8.92 -7.99 5.84
N ALA A 39 -7.92 -8.55 5.16
CA ALA A 39 -8.14 -9.25 3.89
C ALA A 39 -9.01 -10.49 4.09
N ALA A 40 -8.75 -11.28 5.14
CA ALA A 40 -9.57 -12.44 5.48
C ALA A 40 -11.02 -12.03 5.79
N SER A 41 -11.25 -10.96 6.55
CA SER A 41 -12.62 -10.47 6.81
C SER A 41 -13.34 -10.06 5.53
N MET A 42 -12.66 -9.33 4.64
CA MET A 42 -13.25 -8.90 3.37
C MET A 42 -13.52 -10.07 2.41
N LEU A 43 -12.70 -11.12 2.47
CA LEU A 43 -12.93 -12.36 1.73
C LEU A 43 -14.20 -13.06 2.22
N VAL A 44 -14.39 -13.18 3.54
CA VAL A 44 -15.60 -13.73 4.15
C VAL A 44 -16.82 -12.91 3.74
N LEU A 45 -16.73 -11.57 3.78
CA LEU A 45 -17.81 -10.69 3.33
C LEU A 45 -18.16 -10.88 1.85
N THR A 46 -17.13 -11.01 1.00
CA THR A 46 -17.29 -11.22 -0.44
C THR A 46 -18.00 -12.55 -0.71
N PHE A 47 -17.64 -13.60 0.03
CA PHE A 47 -18.31 -14.90 -0.04
C PHE A 47 -19.78 -14.80 0.40
N SER A 48 -20.06 -14.13 1.52
CA SER A 48 -21.43 -13.89 2.00
C SER A 48 -22.27 -13.14 0.96
N ASN A 49 -21.72 -12.09 0.35
CA ASN A 49 -22.40 -11.34 -0.70
C ASN A 49 -22.68 -12.19 -1.95
N LEU A 50 -21.75 -13.08 -2.32
CA LEU A 50 -21.94 -14.01 -3.43
C LEU A 50 -23.08 -14.99 -3.14
N LEU A 51 -23.14 -15.53 -1.92
CA LEU A 51 -24.20 -16.45 -1.49
C LEU A 51 -25.59 -15.79 -1.49
N VAL A 52 -25.68 -14.53 -1.03
CA VAL A 52 -26.90 -13.72 -1.10
C VAL A 52 -27.30 -13.48 -2.56
N LEU A 53 -26.34 -13.15 -3.44
CA LEU A 53 -26.60 -12.91 -4.86
C LEU A 53 -27.12 -14.17 -5.58
N LEU A 54 -26.63 -15.34 -5.18
CA LEU A 54 -27.08 -16.65 -5.66
C LEU A 54 -28.38 -17.13 -5.00
N ASN A 55 -28.99 -16.30 -4.14
CA ASN A 55 -30.22 -16.60 -3.39
C ASN A 55 -30.11 -17.83 -2.47
N LEU A 56 -28.88 -18.15 -2.02
CA LEU A 56 -28.54 -19.25 -1.10
C LEU A 56 -28.53 -18.79 0.37
N GLY A 57 -29.30 -17.74 0.69
CA GLY A 57 -29.28 -17.12 2.01
C GLY A 57 -30.05 -17.91 3.06
N GLY A 58 -29.46 -18.06 4.24
CA GLY A 58 -30.10 -18.64 5.43
C GLY A 58 -29.68 -17.91 6.71
N GLU A 59 -30.23 -18.32 7.86
CA GLU A 59 -30.01 -17.65 9.16
C GLU A 59 -28.53 -17.55 9.58
N TRP A 60 -27.70 -18.48 9.09
CA TRP A 60 -26.25 -18.50 9.29
C TRP A 60 -25.51 -17.29 8.71
N LEU A 61 -26.11 -16.55 7.76
CA LEU A 61 -25.55 -15.30 7.23
C LEU A 61 -25.40 -14.23 8.32
N VAL A 62 -26.30 -14.20 9.30
CA VAL A 62 -26.21 -13.25 10.43
C VAL A 62 -24.96 -13.51 11.26
N SER A 63 -24.67 -14.79 11.54
CA SER A 63 -23.46 -15.20 12.24
C SER A 63 -22.19 -14.85 11.45
N LEU A 64 -22.21 -15.03 10.12
CA LEU A 64 -21.11 -14.64 9.23
C LEU A 64 -20.87 -13.14 9.21
N HIS A 65 -21.92 -12.32 9.14
CA HIS A 65 -21.78 -10.87 9.19
C HIS A 65 -21.23 -10.41 10.54
N THR A 66 -21.68 -11.02 11.63
CA THR A 66 -21.17 -10.73 12.97
C THR A 66 -19.68 -11.08 13.07
N LEU A 67 -19.29 -12.26 12.60
CA LEU A 67 -17.90 -12.70 12.57
C LEU A 67 -17.02 -11.78 11.70
N THR A 68 -17.50 -11.43 10.52
CA THR A 68 -16.84 -10.51 9.59
C THR A 68 -16.59 -9.16 10.24
N THR A 69 -17.60 -8.61 10.91
CA THR A 69 -17.52 -7.31 11.59
C THR A 69 -16.52 -7.36 12.74
N ALA A 70 -16.54 -8.44 13.53
CA ALA A 70 -15.57 -8.65 14.60
C ALA A 70 -14.12 -8.74 14.07
N LEU A 71 -13.88 -9.54 13.02
CA LEU A 71 -12.55 -9.64 12.39
C LEU A 71 -12.07 -8.30 11.84
N PHE A 72 -12.97 -7.54 11.21
CA PHE A 72 -12.64 -6.22 10.68
C PHE A 72 -12.25 -5.24 11.79
N LEU A 73 -12.98 -5.23 12.92
CA LEU A 73 -12.63 -4.41 14.09
C LEU A 73 -11.28 -4.82 14.69
N VAL A 74 -10.99 -6.12 14.80
CA VAL A 74 -9.69 -6.62 15.26
C VAL A 74 -8.56 -6.17 14.34
N SER A 75 -8.77 -6.22 13.02
CA SER A 75 -7.83 -5.70 12.03
C SER A 75 -7.56 -4.21 12.23
N ILE A 76 -8.60 -3.39 12.42
CA ILE A 76 -8.44 -1.96 12.70
C ILE A 76 -7.66 -1.75 13.99
N LEU A 77 -8.02 -2.44 15.07
CA LEU A 77 -7.35 -2.30 16.35
C LEU A 77 -5.86 -2.64 16.25
N MET A 78 -5.51 -3.73 15.55
CA MET A 78 -4.11 -4.07 15.30
C MET A 78 -3.39 -3.01 14.47
N ALA A 79 -4.03 -2.47 13.43
CA ALA A 79 -3.45 -1.40 12.63
C ALA A 79 -3.18 -0.14 13.48
N VAL A 80 -4.13 0.22 14.35
CA VAL A 80 -4.01 1.34 15.27
C VAL A 80 -2.87 1.11 16.27
N ILE A 81 -2.78 -0.07 16.87
CA ILE A 81 -1.68 -0.43 17.78
C ILE A 81 -0.33 -0.36 17.05
N ALA A 82 -0.25 -0.86 15.82
CA ALA A 82 0.96 -0.77 15.01
C ALA A 82 1.34 0.68 14.67
N LEU A 83 0.35 1.55 14.46
CA LEU A 83 0.54 2.99 14.25
C LEU A 83 1.14 3.64 15.50
N PHE A 84 0.56 3.39 16.68
CA PHE A 84 1.01 3.95 17.96
C PHE A 84 2.39 3.42 18.40
N ASN A 85 2.74 2.19 18.02
CA ASN A 85 4.06 1.61 18.28
C ASN A 85 5.18 2.15 17.36
N GLY A 86 4.89 3.10 16.47
CA GLY A 86 5.91 3.77 15.66
C GLY A 86 6.38 3.00 14.43
N GLU A 87 5.80 1.84 14.09
CA GLU A 87 6.13 1.12 12.84
C GLU A 87 5.86 2.01 11.60
N PHE A 88 4.90 2.92 11.70
CA PHE A 88 4.55 3.86 10.63
C PHE A 88 5.57 5.00 10.50
N GLN A 89 6.14 5.47 11.62
CA GLN A 89 7.20 6.48 11.63
C GLN A 89 8.46 5.97 10.94
N ALA A 90 8.81 4.70 11.17
CA ALA A 90 9.95 4.06 10.49
C ALA A 90 9.77 4.03 8.96
N LYS A 91 8.57 3.67 8.48
CA LYS A 91 8.27 3.68 7.04
C LYS A 91 8.21 5.08 6.43
N LEU A 92 7.69 6.06 7.17
CA LEU A 92 7.69 7.47 6.74
C LEU A 92 9.10 8.03 6.63
N ARG A 93 10.00 7.65 7.54
CA ARG A 93 11.41 8.02 7.49
C ARG A 93 12.08 7.43 6.25
N GLN A 94 11.86 6.15 5.98
CA GLN A 94 12.39 5.45 4.82
C GLN A 94 11.87 6.03 3.48
N ALA A 95 10.58 6.40 3.43
CA ALA A 95 9.99 7.07 2.27
C ALA A 95 10.58 8.48 2.06
N ARG A 96 10.81 9.24 3.14
CA ARG A 96 11.48 10.54 3.07
C ARG A 96 12.93 10.41 2.59
N GLU A 97 13.65 9.40 3.04
CA GLU A 97 15.02 9.11 2.60
C GLU A 97 15.09 8.76 1.12
N LEU A 98 14.16 7.95 0.60
CA LEU A 98 14.07 7.66 -0.83
C LEU A 98 13.78 8.91 -1.67
N VAL A 99 12.85 9.76 -1.24
CA VAL A 99 12.55 11.03 -1.93
C VAL A 99 13.74 12.00 -1.86
N ALA A 100 14.45 12.05 -0.72
CA ALA A 100 15.65 12.86 -0.59
C ALA A 100 16.80 12.34 -1.48
N ALA A 101 16.98 11.03 -1.57
CA ALA A 101 17.95 10.39 -2.46
C ALA A 101 17.63 10.66 -3.93
N GLU A 102 16.35 10.66 -4.31
CA GLU A 102 15.93 10.95 -5.68
C GLU A 102 16.13 12.44 -6.03
N ARG A 103 15.84 13.35 -5.10
CA ARG A 103 16.17 14.78 -5.25
C ARG A 103 17.67 15.01 -5.39
N ALA A 104 18.49 14.31 -4.62
CA ALA A 104 19.95 14.41 -4.73
C ALA A 104 20.45 13.96 -6.11
N ARG A 105 19.86 12.90 -6.69
CA ARG A 105 20.17 12.43 -8.06
C ARG A 105 19.70 13.40 -9.15
N GLN A 106 18.61 14.13 -8.92
CA GLN A 106 18.05 15.09 -9.88
C GLN A 106 18.71 16.47 -9.84
N THR A 107 19.57 16.77 -8.87
CA THR A 107 20.43 17.96 -8.91
C THR A 107 21.60 17.66 -9.85
N PRO A 108 21.59 18.13 -11.10
CA PRO A 108 22.72 17.89 -11.99
C PRO A 108 23.86 18.77 -11.48
N SER A 109 25.07 18.19 -11.39
CA SER A 109 26.31 18.94 -11.23
C SER A 109 26.38 20.06 -12.28
N ARG A 110 25.98 21.27 -11.89
CA ARG A 110 26.07 22.49 -12.70
C ARG A 110 27.52 23.01 -12.81
N ASP A 111 28.50 22.25 -12.33
CA ASP A 111 29.91 22.66 -12.25
C ASP A 111 30.85 21.96 -13.24
N ALA A 112 30.32 21.15 -14.17
CA ALA A 112 31.13 20.55 -15.23
C ALA A 112 30.92 21.26 -16.57
N LYS A 113 31.29 22.54 -16.67
CA LYS A 113 31.68 23.12 -17.96
C LYS A 113 33.21 23.10 -18.01
N PRO A 114 33.84 22.20 -18.77
CA PRO A 114 35.28 22.24 -18.98
C PRO A 114 35.62 23.53 -19.73
N THR A 115 36.46 24.35 -19.13
CA THR A 115 37.17 25.45 -19.77
C THR A 115 38.10 24.83 -20.82
N ALA A 116 37.62 24.66 -22.03
CA ALA A 116 38.43 24.18 -23.15
C ALA A 116 37.97 24.81 -24.47
N ALA A 117 38.42 26.04 -24.68
CA ALA A 117 38.67 26.64 -25.99
C ALA A 117 39.93 27.49 -25.79
N ALA A 118 41.09 26.84 -25.79
CA ALA A 118 41.96 26.72 -26.96
C ALA A 118 42.80 28.00 -27.15
N GLU A 119 43.92 28.03 -26.42
CA GLU A 119 45.17 28.56 -26.93
C GLU A 119 45.48 27.85 -28.26
N ASP A 120 45.33 28.54 -29.38
CA ASP A 120 46.13 28.30 -30.58
C ASP A 120 46.06 29.53 -31.49
N HIS A 121 46.93 30.49 -31.24
CA HIS A 121 47.27 31.52 -32.23
C HIS A 121 48.77 31.81 -32.12
N ASP A 122 49.54 30.80 -32.54
CA ASP A 122 50.94 30.93 -32.90
C ASP A 122 51.02 31.11 -34.43
N GLU A 123 50.84 32.34 -34.92
CA GLU A 123 51.21 32.66 -36.30
C GLU A 123 51.41 34.18 -36.51
N HIS A 124 52.61 34.69 -36.20
CA HIS A 124 53.38 35.55 -37.11
C HIS A 124 54.71 35.99 -36.48
N ARG A 125 55.79 35.39 -36.98
CA ARG A 125 57.17 35.90 -37.06
C ARG A 125 57.33 36.46 -38.49
N PRO A 126 58.29 37.34 -38.86
CA PRO A 126 59.28 38.11 -38.10
C PRO A 126 59.09 39.63 -38.14
#